data_AF-A0A6V7P9S6-F1
#
_entry.id   AF-A0A6V7P9S6-F1
#
_cell.length_a   1.000
_cell.length_b   1.000
_cell.length_c   1.000
_cell.angle_alpha   90.00
_cell.angle_beta   90.00
_cell.angle_gamma   90.00
#
_symmetry.space_group_name_H-M   'P 1'
#
loop_
_entity.id
_entity.type
_entity.pdbx_description
1 polymer ?
#
loop_
_entity_poly.entity_id
_entity_poly.type
_entity_poly.pdbx_seq_one_letter_code
_entity_poly.pdbx_strand_id
1 'polypeptide(L)'
;MLNEMFSHLERQPLNKDRRIAWLTVIEPILDVMQLFILAHFRRLFPLFFLWMHADDDETVFLVLERLKTVIKLTWVRKSHYTERLVGELILVYKESATRKNCEVFRHHILQLLSLLQRCKGLQFETAWNKHKNDPDLTMLISSFSHQTTETLQQE
;
A
#
# COMPACT_ATOMS: atom_id res chain seq x y z
N MET A 1 -16.43 5.78 -18.34
CA MET A 1 -14.99 5.61 -18.58
C MET A 1 -14.29 4.84 -17.45
N LEU A 2 -14.11 5.37 -16.22
CA LEU A 2 -13.36 4.63 -15.18
C LEU A 2 -13.98 3.27 -14.79
N ASN A 3 -15.32 3.20 -14.71
CA ASN A 3 -16.01 1.94 -14.43
C ASN A 3 -15.75 0.87 -15.50
N GLU A 4 -15.62 1.28 -16.75
CA GLU A 4 -15.32 0.42 -17.89
C GLU A 4 -13.87 -0.02 -17.87
N MET A 5 -12.93 0.90 -17.55
CA MET A 5 -11.52 0.56 -17.32
C MET A 5 -11.38 -0.52 -16.26
N PHE A 6 -12.03 -0.34 -15.10
CA PHE A 6 -12.04 -1.37 -14.05
C PHE A 6 -12.64 -2.69 -14.54
N SER A 7 -13.72 -2.67 -15.34
CA SER A 7 -14.31 -3.90 -15.88
C SER A 7 -13.36 -4.64 -16.82
N HIS A 8 -12.52 -3.93 -17.57
CA HIS A 8 -11.48 -4.56 -18.40
C HIS A 8 -10.35 -5.18 -17.57
N LEU A 9 -10.00 -4.58 -16.44
CA LEU A 9 -9.00 -5.12 -15.51
C LEU A 9 -9.53 -6.34 -14.78
N GLU A 10 -10.76 -6.27 -14.26
CA GLU A 10 -11.41 -7.36 -13.52
C GLU A 10 -11.65 -8.61 -14.37
N ARG A 11 -11.85 -8.45 -15.70
CA ARG A 11 -11.98 -9.59 -16.62
C ARG A 11 -10.67 -10.34 -16.84
N GLN A 12 -9.53 -9.64 -16.77
CA GLN A 12 -8.21 -10.21 -17.05
C GLN A 12 -7.17 -9.64 -16.08
N PRO A 13 -7.32 -9.87 -14.77
CA PRO A 13 -6.50 -9.20 -13.76
C PRO A 13 -5.05 -9.70 -13.79
N LEU A 14 -4.79 -10.91 -14.28
CA LEU A 14 -3.46 -11.48 -14.39
C LEU A 14 -2.74 -11.12 -15.70
N ASN A 15 -3.37 -10.35 -16.60
CA ASN A 15 -2.71 -9.89 -17.82
C ASN A 15 -1.65 -8.83 -17.48
N LYS A 16 -0.37 -9.16 -17.71
CA LYS A 16 0.78 -8.32 -17.33
C LYS A 16 0.79 -6.97 -18.04
N ASP A 17 0.71 -6.98 -19.37
CA ASP A 17 0.81 -5.74 -20.14
C ASP A 17 -0.35 -4.80 -19.80
N ARG A 18 -1.54 -5.36 -19.58
CA ARG A 18 -2.72 -4.56 -19.21
C ARG A 18 -2.59 -3.92 -17.81
N ARG A 19 -2.16 -4.68 -16.80
CA ARG A 19 -1.99 -4.11 -15.44
C ARG A 19 -0.91 -3.04 -15.42
N ILE A 20 0.24 -3.28 -16.07
CA ILE A 20 1.35 -2.32 -16.12
C ILE A 20 0.92 -1.05 -16.86
N ALA A 21 0.32 -1.19 -18.04
CA ALA A 21 -0.16 -0.04 -18.81
C ALA A 21 -1.14 0.81 -17.98
N TRP A 22 -2.08 0.18 -17.28
CA TRP A 22 -3.03 0.88 -16.45
C TRP A 22 -2.38 1.56 -15.23
N LEU A 23 -1.54 0.84 -14.48
CA LEU A 23 -0.85 1.37 -13.30
C LEU A 23 0.07 2.57 -13.65
N THR A 24 0.67 2.54 -14.84
CA THR A 24 1.52 3.63 -15.34
C THR A 24 0.74 4.92 -15.55
N VAL A 25 -0.49 4.85 -16.06
CA VAL A 25 -1.25 6.05 -16.50
C VAL A 25 -2.35 6.48 -15.53
N ILE A 26 -2.65 5.71 -14.49
CA ILE A 26 -3.81 5.98 -13.62
C ILE A 26 -3.63 7.16 -12.67
N GLU A 27 -2.39 7.51 -12.29
CA GLU A 27 -2.13 8.52 -11.25
C GLU A 27 -2.76 9.89 -11.51
N PRO A 28 -2.63 10.51 -12.70
CA PRO A 28 -3.34 11.76 -12.99
C PRO A 28 -4.86 11.68 -12.80
N ILE A 29 -5.45 10.52 -13.05
CA ILE A 29 -6.89 10.30 -12.85
C ILE A 29 -7.20 10.25 -11.35
N LEU A 30 -6.38 9.54 -10.55
CA LEU A 30 -6.52 9.54 -9.10
C LEU A 30 -6.43 10.97 -8.54
N ASP A 31 -5.45 11.75 -9.00
CA ASP A 31 -5.26 13.13 -8.56
C ASP A 31 -6.46 14.02 -8.89
N VAL A 32 -7.10 13.84 -10.05
CA VAL A 32 -8.33 14.59 -10.36
C VAL A 32 -9.50 14.13 -9.48
N MET A 33 -9.55 12.84 -9.13
CA MET A 33 -10.65 12.28 -8.33
C MET A 33 -10.57 12.62 -6.84
N GLN A 34 -9.39 12.86 -6.28
CA GLN A 34 -9.22 13.22 -4.86
C GLN A 34 -9.98 12.25 -3.93
N LEU A 35 -10.92 12.74 -3.11
CA LEU A 35 -11.72 11.93 -2.21
C LEU A 35 -12.74 11.01 -2.93
N PHE A 36 -13.10 11.29 -4.19
CA PHE A 36 -14.06 10.46 -4.93
C PHE A 36 -13.52 9.04 -5.21
N ILE A 37 -12.20 8.83 -5.08
CA ILE A 37 -11.59 7.48 -5.18
C ILE A 37 -12.24 6.50 -4.18
N LEU A 38 -12.72 6.99 -3.03
CA LEU A 38 -13.39 6.17 -2.01
C LEU A 38 -14.54 5.34 -2.57
N ALA A 39 -15.29 5.89 -3.52
CA ALA A 39 -16.41 5.20 -4.17
C ALA A 39 -15.96 3.96 -4.97
N HIS A 40 -14.68 3.90 -5.32
CA HIS A 40 -14.09 2.84 -6.13
C HIS A 40 -13.23 1.86 -5.33
N PHE A 41 -13.08 2.05 -4.01
CA PHE A 41 -12.26 1.18 -3.18
C PHE A 41 -12.64 -0.30 -3.29
N ARG A 42 -13.94 -0.60 -3.40
CA ARG A 42 -14.45 -1.98 -3.55
C ARG A 42 -13.93 -2.69 -4.81
N ARG A 43 -13.51 -1.95 -5.83
CA ARG A 43 -12.97 -2.49 -7.09
C ARG A 43 -11.45 -2.34 -7.14
N LEU A 44 -10.95 -1.21 -6.64
CA LEU A 44 -9.53 -0.87 -6.65
C LEU A 44 -8.68 -1.72 -5.70
N PHE A 45 -9.09 -1.84 -4.44
CA PHE A 45 -8.30 -2.56 -3.44
C PHE A 45 -8.14 -4.06 -3.75
N PRO A 46 -9.17 -4.80 -4.20
CA PRO A 46 -8.97 -6.18 -4.62
C PRO A 46 -7.91 -6.35 -5.72
N LEU A 47 -7.85 -5.43 -6.69
CA LEU A 47 -6.83 -5.43 -7.73
C LEU A 47 -5.45 -5.14 -7.17
N PHE A 48 -5.32 -4.14 -6.29
CA PHE A 48 -4.05 -3.83 -5.63
C PHE A 48 -3.54 -4.97 -4.76
N PHE A 49 -4.40 -5.59 -3.95
CA PHE A 49 -4.03 -6.75 -3.14
C PHE A 49 -3.61 -7.92 -4.01
N LEU A 50 -4.25 -8.13 -5.16
CA LEU A 50 -3.80 -9.15 -6.09
C LEU A 50 -2.43 -8.83 -6.71
N TRP A 51 -2.23 -7.59 -7.16
CA TRP A 51 -1.06 -7.20 -7.93
C TRP A 51 0.18 -6.91 -7.10
N MET A 52 0.04 -6.57 -5.81
CA MET A 52 1.20 -6.41 -4.91
C MET A 52 1.94 -7.73 -4.62
N HIS A 53 1.31 -8.87 -4.93
CA HIS A 53 1.91 -10.21 -4.87
C HIS A 53 2.25 -10.77 -6.26
N ALA A 54 2.28 -9.94 -7.31
CA ALA A 54 2.66 -10.39 -8.63
C ALA A 54 4.12 -10.86 -8.68
N ASP A 55 4.42 -11.84 -9.54
CA ASP A 55 5.76 -12.39 -9.69
C ASP A 55 6.78 -11.36 -10.23
N ASP A 56 6.32 -10.38 -11.02
CA ASP A 56 7.18 -9.36 -11.60
C ASP A 56 7.31 -8.12 -10.70
N ASP A 57 8.57 -7.68 -10.51
CA ASP A 57 8.93 -6.54 -9.67
C ASP A 57 8.29 -5.22 -10.14
N GLU A 58 8.11 -5.03 -11.44
CA GLU A 58 7.54 -3.81 -12.03
C GLU A 58 6.09 -3.59 -11.57
N THR A 59 5.25 -4.63 -11.64
CA THR A 59 3.87 -4.56 -11.15
C THR A 59 3.84 -4.21 -9.67
N VAL A 60 4.62 -4.91 -8.84
CA VAL A 60 4.63 -4.68 -7.38
C VAL A 60 5.05 -3.25 -7.08
N PHE A 61 6.10 -2.76 -7.73
CA PHE A 61 6.60 -1.40 -7.55
C PHE A 61 5.52 -0.35 -7.89
N LEU A 62 4.90 -0.49 -9.06
CA LEU A 62 3.84 0.42 -9.49
C LEU A 62 2.65 0.40 -8.54
N VAL A 63 2.24 -0.77 -8.02
CA VAL A 63 1.15 -0.87 -7.05
C VAL A 63 1.47 -0.12 -5.76
N LEU A 64 2.70 -0.28 -5.22
CA LEU A 64 3.11 0.43 -4.01
C LEU A 64 3.09 1.96 -4.22
N GLU A 65 3.54 2.45 -5.37
CA GLU A 65 3.47 3.87 -5.72
C GLU A 65 2.02 4.35 -5.83
N ARG A 66 1.14 3.61 -6.52
CA ARG A 66 -0.29 3.99 -6.62
C ARG A 66 -1.00 3.93 -5.26
N LEU A 67 -0.66 2.96 -4.40
CA LEU A 67 -1.15 2.88 -3.02
C LEU A 67 -0.76 4.13 -2.22
N LYS A 68 0.47 4.60 -2.35
CA LYS A 68 0.95 5.82 -1.69
C LYS A 68 0.11 7.03 -2.09
N THR A 69 -0.17 7.18 -3.37
CA THR A 69 -1.06 8.24 -3.90
C THR A 69 -2.47 8.10 -3.32
N VAL A 70 -3.08 6.91 -3.36
CA VAL A 70 -4.42 6.68 -2.80
C VAL A 70 -4.50 6.98 -1.31
N ILE A 71 -3.52 6.55 -0.51
CA ILE A 71 -3.49 6.82 0.93
C ILE A 71 -3.35 8.32 1.18
N LYS A 72 -2.44 9.01 0.46
CA LYS A 72 -2.28 10.46 0.56
C LYS A 72 -3.56 11.22 0.21
N LEU A 73 -4.31 10.80 -0.82
CA LEU A 73 -5.54 11.48 -1.22
C LEU A 73 -6.72 11.18 -0.29
N THR A 74 -6.69 10.05 0.41
CA THR A 74 -7.81 9.58 1.25
C THR A 74 -7.50 9.56 2.75
N TRP A 75 -6.43 10.23 3.16
CA TRP A 75 -5.84 10.12 4.49
C TRP A 75 -6.83 10.39 5.64
N VAL A 76 -7.72 11.39 5.49
CA VAL A 76 -8.68 11.82 6.52
C VAL A 76 -9.74 10.76 6.86
N ARG A 77 -9.98 9.78 5.97
CA ARG A 77 -11.16 8.90 6.09
C ARG A 77 -10.84 7.57 6.75
N LYS A 78 -11.74 7.09 7.62
CA LYS A 78 -11.70 5.69 8.08
C LYS A 78 -11.90 4.78 6.88
N SER A 79 -11.03 3.79 6.71
CA SER A 79 -11.12 2.80 5.64
C SER A 79 -11.21 1.41 6.26
N HIS A 80 -12.18 0.61 5.79
CA HIS A 80 -12.28 -0.80 6.16
C HIS A 80 -11.09 -1.65 5.63
N TYR A 81 -10.29 -1.07 4.73
CA TYR A 81 -9.12 -1.75 4.17
C TYR A 81 -7.84 -1.53 4.98
N THR A 82 -7.83 -0.64 5.99
CA THR A 82 -6.60 -0.32 6.74
C THR A 82 -5.95 -1.56 7.35
N GLU A 83 -6.74 -2.36 8.06
CA GLU A 83 -6.23 -3.57 8.74
C GLU A 83 -5.65 -4.56 7.74
N ARG A 84 -6.42 -4.86 6.68
CA ARG A 84 -5.95 -5.77 5.62
C ARG A 84 -4.70 -5.23 4.94
N LEU A 85 -4.67 -3.94 4.59
CA LEU A 85 -3.54 -3.32 3.92
C LEU A 85 -2.26 -3.39 4.75
N VAL A 86 -2.33 -3.20 6.07
CA VAL A 86 -1.17 -3.40 6.96
C VAL A 86 -0.67 -4.84 6.89
N GLY A 87 -1.58 -5.83 6.97
CA GLY A 87 -1.22 -7.25 6.85
C GLY A 87 -0.58 -7.60 5.51
N GLU A 88 -1.17 -7.15 4.40
CA GLU A 88 -0.67 -7.41 3.04
C GLU A 88 0.71 -6.74 2.83
N LEU A 89 0.91 -5.50 3.32
CA LEU A 89 2.21 -4.82 3.25
C LEU A 89 3.31 -5.55 4.03
N ILE A 90 2.98 -6.12 5.19
CA ILE A 90 3.89 -6.96 5.97
C ILE A 90 4.23 -8.24 5.20
N LEU A 91 3.23 -8.85 4.56
CA LEU A 91 3.46 -10.04 3.75
C LEU A 91 4.38 -9.73 2.56
N VAL A 92 4.12 -8.65 1.81
CA VAL A 92 5.00 -8.22 0.71
C VAL A 92 6.39 -7.85 1.22
N TYR A 93 6.52 -7.29 2.43
CA TYR A 93 7.84 -7.02 3.03
C TYR A 93 8.64 -8.30 3.22
N LYS A 94 8.00 -9.37 3.73
CA LYS A 94 8.64 -10.68 3.88
C LYS A 94 8.98 -11.29 2.53
N GLU A 95 8.04 -11.29 1.60
CA GLU A 95 8.25 -11.80 0.24
C GLU A 95 9.36 -11.05 -0.51
N SER A 96 9.54 -9.75 -0.23
CA SER A 96 10.59 -8.95 -0.87
C SER A 96 12.00 -9.48 -0.61
N ALA A 97 12.22 -10.27 0.45
CA ALA A 97 13.52 -10.85 0.77
C ALA A 97 14.08 -11.76 -0.34
N THR A 98 13.21 -12.34 -1.18
CA THR A 98 13.62 -13.20 -2.31
C THR A 98 13.79 -12.43 -3.62
N ARG A 99 13.41 -11.14 -3.65
CA ARG A 99 13.47 -10.30 -4.86
C ARG A 99 14.85 -9.67 -5.01
N LYS A 100 15.27 -9.45 -6.26
CA LYS A 100 16.58 -8.84 -6.58
C LYS A 100 16.71 -7.42 -6.01
N ASN A 101 15.62 -6.67 -6.00
CA ASN A 101 15.57 -5.29 -5.52
C ASN A 101 14.96 -5.17 -4.11
N CYS A 102 15.24 -6.14 -3.23
CA CYS A 102 14.61 -6.26 -1.92
C CYS A 102 14.64 -4.97 -1.10
N GLU A 103 15.78 -4.29 -1.03
CA GLU A 103 15.95 -3.06 -0.24
C GLU A 103 15.09 -1.90 -0.75
N VAL A 104 14.90 -1.80 -2.07
CA VAL A 104 14.02 -0.77 -2.67
C VAL A 104 12.57 -1.03 -2.29
N PHE A 105 12.11 -2.29 -2.35
CA PHE A 105 10.77 -2.67 -1.92
C PHE A 105 10.56 -2.41 -0.44
N ARG A 106 11.49 -2.85 0.41
CA ARG A 106 11.46 -2.61 1.85
C ARG A 106 11.34 -1.14 2.16
N HIS A 107 12.11 -0.29 1.49
CA HIS A 107 12.03 1.16 1.66
C HIS A 107 10.64 1.72 1.29
N HIS A 108 10.06 1.32 0.16
CA HIS A 108 8.72 1.79 -0.24
C HIS A 108 7.63 1.31 0.74
N ILE A 109 7.73 0.07 1.20
CA ILE A 109 6.80 -0.50 2.18
C ILE A 109 6.92 0.21 3.53
N LEU A 110 8.14 0.49 3.99
CA LEU A 110 8.40 1.29 5.19
C LEU A 110 7.73 2.66 5.09
N GLN A 111 7.94 3.37 3.98
CA GLN A 111 7.30 4.68 3.75
C GLN A 111 5.77 4.60 3.79
N LEU A 112 5.18 3.55 3.20
CA LEU A 112 3.74 3.33 3.20
C LEU A 112 3.19 3.04 4.60
N LEU A 113 3.87 2.19 5.37
CA LEU A 113 3.45 1.87 6.73
C LEU A 113 3.60 3.09 7.66
N SER A 114 4.68 3.87 7.55
CA SER A 114 4.82 5.15 8.27
C SER A 114 3.74 6.15 7.89
N LEU A 115 3.38 6.23 6.60
CA LEU A 115 2.26 7.06 6.15
C LEU A 115 0.94 6.58 6.76
N LEU A 116 0.67 5.28 6.78
CA LEU A 116 -0.53 4.71 7.38
C LEU A 116 -0.60 4.95 8.89
N GLN A 117 0.52 4.82 9.60
CA GLN A 117 0.62 5.13 11.02
C GLN A 117 0.18 6.58 11.29
N ARG A 118 0.77 7.53 10.55
CA ARG A 118 0.45 8.96 10.66
C ARG A 118 -1.01 9.27 10.33
N CYS A 119 -1.58 8.59 9.33
CA CYS A 119 -2.93 8.90 8.85
C CYS A 119 -4.05 8.17 9.61
N LYS A 120 -3.79 6.99 10.19
CA LYS A 120 -4.83 6.09 10.73
C LYS A 120 -4.74 5.85 12.23
N GLY A 121 -3.65 6.28 12.88
CA GLY A 121 -3.49 6.26 14.34
C GLY A 121 -3.87 4.91 14.94
N LEU A 122 -4.84 4.90 15.86
CA LEU A 122 -5.28 3.68 16.56
C LEU A 122 -5.70 2.52 15.64
N GLN A 123 -6.26 2.80 14.45
CA GLN A 123 -6.60 1.73 13.50
C GLN A 123 -5.35 1.03 12.97
N PHE A 124 -4.29 1.79 12.70
CA PHE A 124 -3.00 1.24 12.31
C PHE A 124 -2.40 0.46 13.47
N GLU A 125 -2.32 1.06 14.66
CA GLU A 125 -1.72 0.42 15.84
C GLU A 125 -2.40 -0.90 16.18
N THR A 126 -3.73 -0.98 16.08
CA THR A 126 -4.47 -2.24 16.32
C THR A 126 -4.09 -3.33 15.32
N ALA A 127 -3.90 -2.97 14.04
CA ALA A 127 -3.46 -3.93 13.02
C ALA A 127 -1.98 -4.31 13.21
N TRP A 128 -1.11 -3.31 13.41
CA TRP A 128 0.34 -3.47 13.60
C TRP A 128 0.69 -4.32 14.83
N ASN A 129 -0.05 -4.15 15.94
CA ASN A 129 0.18 -4.90 17.17
C ASN A 129 0.08 -6.42 17.00
N LYS A 130 -0.63 -6.91 15.97
CA LYS A 130 -0.72 -8.35 15.65
C LYS A 130 0.61 -8.92 15.15
N HIS A 131 1.52 -8.06 14.68
CA HIS A 131 2.75 -8.44 13.99
C HIS A 131 4.02 -8.03 14.75
N LYS A 132 3.91 -7.26 15.84
CA LYS A 132 5.08 -6.70 16.57
C LYS A 132 6.04 -7.73 17.16
N ASN A 133 5.61 -8.99 17.32
CA ASN A 133 6.43 -10.07 17.87
C ASN A 133 7.14 -10.87 16.78
N ASP A 134 7.01 -10.47 15.52
CA ASP A 134 7.56 -11.17 14.37
C ASP A 134 9.05 -10.84 14.18
N PRO A 135 9.95 -11.82 14.27
CA PRO A 135 11.39 -11.58 14.19
C PRO A 135 11.82 -11.04 12.81
N ASP A 136 11.09 -11.36 11.75
CA ASP A 136 11.37 -10.89 10.39
C ASP A 136 11.15 -9.37 10.24
N LEU A 137 10.46 -8.75 11.20
CA LEU A 137 10.08 -7.34 11.18
C LEU A 137 10.96 -6.48 12.09
N THR A 138 12.08 -7.00 12.61
CA THR A 138 12.96 -6.26 13.55
C THR A 138 13.41 -4.90 12.99
N MET A 139 13.73 -4.82 11.69
CA MET A 139 14.06 -3.55 11.00
C MET A 139 12.87 -2.59 10.89
N LEU A 140 11.66 -3.11 10.73
CA LEU A 140 10.45 -2.29 10.72
C LEU A 140 10.16 -1.73 12.11
N ILE A 141 10.26 -2.58 13.13
CA ILE A 141 10.02 -2.21 14.53
C ILE A 141 10.98 -1.11 14.98
N SER A 142 12.28 -1.21 14.64
CA SER A 142 13.25 -0.15 14.94
C SER A 142 12.93 1.17 14.23
N SER A 143 12.48 1.10 12.97
CA SER A 143 12.08 2.29 12.20
C SER A 143 10.89 3.02 12.83
N PHE A 144 9.91 2.28 13.37
CA PHE A 144 8.77 2.87 14.07
C PHE A 144 9.14 3.42 15.45
N SER A 145 10.01 2.75 16.22
CA SER A 145 10.41 3.25 17.54
C SER A 145 11.18 4.56 17.48
N HIS A 146 11.98 4.78 16.44
CA HIS A 146 12.65 6.07 16.22
C HIS A 146 11.66 7.20 15.92
N GLN A 147 10.60 6.95 15.14
CA GLN A 147 9.58 7.96 14.81
C GLN A 147 8.73 8.38 16.01
N THR A 148 8.40 7.45 16.91
CA THR A 148 7.63 7.75 18.14
C THR A 148 8.43 8.61 19.14
N THR A 149 9.77 8.48 19.13
CA THR A 149 10.64 9.19 20.07
C THR A 149 10.82 10.67 19.68
N GLU A 150 10.81 10.99 18.38
CA GLU A 150 10.89 12.37 17.89
C GLU A 150 9.62 13.18 18.19
N THR A 151 8.44 12.55 18.21
CA THR A 151 7.18 13.22 18.58
C THR A 151 7.07 13.58 20.06
N LEU A 152 7.85 12.94 20.94
CA LEU A 152 7.86 13.24 22.39
C LEU A 152 8.91 14.28 22.79
N GLN A 153 9.75 14.74 21.85
CA GLN A 153 10.76 15.78 22.07
C GLN A 153 10.33 17.16 21.54
N GLN A 154 9.09 17.31 21.08
CA GLN A 154 8.52 18.58 20.59
C GLN A 154 7.33 19.09 21.43
N GLU A 155 7.09 18.54 22.62
CA GLU A 155 6.17 19.09 23.63
C GLU A 155 6.91 19.92 24.69
#